data_AF-A0AAV8D0J7-F1
#
_entry.id   AF-A0AAV8D0J7-F1
#
_cell.length_a   1.000
_cell.length_b   1.000
_cell.length_c   1.000
_cell.angle_alpha   90.00
_cell.angle_beta   90.00
_cell.angle_gamma   90.00
#
_symmetry.space_group_name_H-M   'P 1'
#
loop_
_entity.id
_entity.type
_entity.pdbx_description
1 polymer ?
#
loop_
_entity_poly.entity_id
_entity_poly.type
_entity_poly.pdbx_seq_one_letter_code
_entity_poly.pdbx_strand_id
1 'polypeptide(L)'
;MGQSPSKRVRSTLGAWPEFGTTCDATFSDLLSPSSDHLRPYQLHHASSLLHSSLLLAIPLVARFAPSPPSQFQVDSTYRRVRELKPTEDGLKRDEFRLFALELFGGAIVEGMGAAVARRVPLGAAAIAGVGMVARAPVRLVGNVVGVYALGVVATTVYLGC
;
A
#
# COMPACT_ATOMS: atom_id res chain seq x y z
N MET A 1 -5.62 9.03 -20.99
CA MET A 1 -5.03 9.52 -19.72
C MET A 1 -4.76 8.31 -18.83
N GLY A 2 -3.50 7.95 -18.60
CA GLY A 2 -3.14 6.77 -17.78
C GLY A 2 -3.32 7.05 -16.29
N GLN A 3 -4.02 6.19 -15.56
CA GLN A 3 -4.07 6.28 -14.10
C GLN A 3 -2.70 5.90 -13.54
N SER A 4 -2.14 6.74 -12.66
CA SER A 4 -0.90 6.40 -11.96
C SER A 4 -1.09 5.13 -11.12
N PRO A 5 -0.05 4.30 -10.93
CA PRO A 5 -0.14 3.08 -10.13
C PRO A 5 -0.69 3.35 -8.71
N SER A 6 -0.31 4.49 -8.10
CA SER A 6 -0.82 4.91 -6.80
C SER A 6 -2.33 5.20 -6.82
N LYS A 7 -2.85 5.82 -7.88
CA LYS A 7 -4.28 6.10 -8.02
C LYS A 7 -5.08 4.83 -8.23
N ARG A 8 -4.52 3.86 -8.96
CA ARG A 8 -5.13 2.53 -9.15
C ARG A 8 -5.20 1.77 -7.82
N VAL A 9 -4.11 1.69 -7.08
CA VAL A 9 -4.07 1.02 -5.76
C VAL A 9 -5.13 1.61 -4.83
N ARG A 10 -5.20 2.93 -4.74
CA ARG A 10 -6.20 3.63 -3.92
C ARG A 10 -7.64 3.36 -4.36
N SER A 11 -7.89 3.38 -5.66
CA SER A 11 -9.21 3.06 -6.22
C SER A 11 -9.60 1.61 -5.96
N THR A 12 -8.66 0.68 -6.11
CA THR A 12 -8.88 -0.73 -5.83
C THR A 12 -9.17 -0.91 -4.35
N LEU A 13 -8.29 -0.41 -3.47
CA LEU A 13 -8.43 -0.51 -2.01
C LEU A 13 -9.75 0.10 -1.51
N GLY A 14 -10.12 1.28 -2.02
CA GLY A 14 -11.38 1.95 -1.68
C GLY A 14 -12.62 1.23 -2.18
N ALA A 15 -12.51 0.37 -3.21
CA ALA A 15 -13.60 -0.46 -3.71
C ALA A 15 -13.82 -1.74 -2.90
N TRP A 16 -12.89 -2.13 -2.01
CA TRP A 16 -13.10 -3.28 -1.11
C TRP A 16 -14.13 -2.92 -0.04
N PRO A 17 -15.24 -3.67 0.08
CA PRO A 17 -16.24 -3.41 1.12
C PRO A 17 -15.67 -3.66 2.52
N GLU A 18 -14.77 -4.62 2.65
CA GLU A 18 -14.04 -4.94 3.90
C GLU A 18 -13.21 -3.76 4.39
N PHE A 19 -12.65 -2.96 3.48
CA PHE A 19 -11.87 -1.78 3.86
C PHE A 19 -12.76 -0.73 4.53
N GLY A 20 -13.90 -0.40 3.91
CA GLY A 20 -14.84 0.57 4.45
C GLY A 20 -15.41 0.12 5.80
N THR A 21 -15.88 -1.12 5.87
CA THR A 21 -16.46 -1.70 7.10
C THR A 21 -15.45 -1.76 8.25
N THR A 22 -14.19 -2.15 7.98
CA THR A 22 -13.13 -2.17 8.99
C THR A 22 -12.76 -0.76 9.46
N CYS A 23 -12.71 0.22 8.56
CA CYS A 23 -12.48 1.63 8.92
C CYS A 23 -13.60 2.14 9.83
N ASP A 24 -14.86 1.88 9.47
CA ASP A 24 -16.02 2.35 10.24
C ASP A 24 -16.10 1.66 11.61
N ALA A 25 -15.81 0.36 11.69
CA ALA A 25 -15.75 -0.38 12.94
C ALA A 25 -14.64 0.16 13.86
N THR A 26 -13.43 0.36 13.33
CA THR A 26 -12.30 0.90 14.10
C THR A 26 -12.58 2.34 14.56
N PHE A 27 -13.21 3.14 13.71
CA PHE A 27 -13.63 4.49 14.06
C PHE A 27 -14.63 4.46 15.22
N SER A 28 -15.66 3.61 15.14
CA SER A 28 -16.68 3.51 16.17
C SER A 28 -16.15 2.99 17.50
N ASP A 29 -15.17 2.08 17.47
CA ASP A 29 -14.55 1.50 18.68
C ASP A 29 -13.69 2.53 19.44
N LEU A 30 -12.99 3.39 18.71
CA LEU A 30 -12.12 4.42 19.29
C LEU A 30 -12.83 5.76 19.54
N LEU A 31 -14.03 5.94 19.01
CA LEU A 31 -14.80 7.15 19.20
C LEU A 31 -15.23 7.26 20.66
N SER A 32 -14.78 8.30 21.34
CA SER A 32 -15.29 8.60 22.68
C SER A 32 -16.76 9.04 22.58
N PRO A 33 -17.64 8.61 23.51
CA PRO A 33 -19.08 8.91 23.45
C PRO A 33 -19.39 10.41 23.53
N SER A 34 -18.42 11.24 23.91
CA SER A 34 -18.52 12.69 24.01
C SER A 34 -17.89 13.44 22.83
N SER A 35 -17.40 12.76 21.78
CA SER A 35 -16.68 13.38 20.68
C SER A 35 -17.05 12.77 19.33
N ASP A 36 -17.34 13.61 18.34
CA ASP A 36 -17.67 13.17 16.96
C ASP A 36 -16.43 13.01 16.05
N HIS A 37 -15.23 13.15 16.61
CA HIS A 37 -13.97 13.16 15.86
C HIS A 37 -12.85 12.43 16.62
N LEU A 38 -11.96 11.79 15.86
CA LEU A 38 -10.74 11.18 16.38
C LEU A 38 -9.64 12.23 16.48
N ARG A 39 -9.00 12.32 17.64
CA ARG A 39 -7.95 13.30 17.88
C ARG A 39 -6.61 12.84 17.29
N PRO A 40 -5.70 13.77 16.91
CA PRO A 40 -4.44 13.43 16.24
C PRO A 40 -3.59 12.41 17.00
N TYR A 41 -3.53 12.52 18.33
CA TYR A 41 -2.75 11.61 19.16
C TYR A 41 -3.29 10.16 19.14
N GLN A 42 -4.57 9.96 18.81
CA GLN A 42 -5.18 8.64 18.71
C GLN A 42 -4.87 7.96 17.37
N LEU A 43 -4.45 8.72 16.36
CA LEU A 43 -4.31 8.23 14.99
C LEU A 43 -3.25 7.15 14.84
N HIS A 44 -2.15 7.21 15.59
CA HIS A 44 -1.13 6.17 15.52
C HIS A 44 -1.65 4.83 16.07
N HIS A 45 -2.37 4.87 17.19
CA HIS A 45 -3.01 3.69 17.77
C HIS A 45 -4.13 3.16 16.86
N ALA A 46 -4.98 4.05 16.36
CA ALA A 46 -6.04 3.72 15.42
C ALA A 46 -5.50 3.05 14.15
N SER A 47 -4.40 3.58 13.60
CA SER A 47 -3.76 3.02 12.41
C SER A 47 -3.18 1.63 12.68
N SER A 48 -2.69 1.36 13.89
CA SER A 48 -2.17 0.04 14.27
C SER A 48 -3.29 -1.01 14.40
N LEU A 49 -4.42 -0.65 15.01
CA LEU A 49 -5.60 -1.52 15.10
C LEU A 49 -6.25 -1.78 13.75
N LEU A 50 -6.28 -0.73 12.91
CA LEU A 50 -6.78 -0.85 11.55
C LEU A 50 -5.85 -1.74 10.71
N HIS A 51 -4.53 -1.62 10.88
CA HIS A 51 -3.55 -2.48 10.21
C HIS A 51 -3.73 -3.96 10.55
N SER A 52 -3.89 -4.32 11.83
CA SER A 52 -4.07 -5.73 12.22
C SER A 52 -5.35 -6.33 11.64
N SER A 53 -6.43 -5.54 11.62
CA SER A 53 -7.72 -5.95 11.05
C SER A 53 -7.64 -6.09 9.53
N LEU A 54 -7.01 -5.13 8.84
CA LEU A 54 -6.81 -5.16 7.40
C LEU A 54 -5.84 -6.25 6.94
N LEU A 55 -4.86 -6.62 7.76
CA LEU A 55 -3.92 -7.69 7.45
C LEU A 55 -4.64 -9.04 7.33
N LEU A 56 -5.71 -9.25 8.11
CA LEU A 56 -6.54 -10.44 8.07
C LEU A 56 -7.59 -10.40 6.94
N ALA A 57 -8.16 -9.23 6.68
CA ALA A 57 -9.21 -9.07 5.67
C ALA A 57 -8.65 -8.98 4.25
N ILE A 58 -7.61 -8.16 4.04
CA ILE A 58 -7.16 -7.77 2.70
C ILE A 58 -5.78 -8.39 2.39
N PRO A 59 -5.71 -9.36 1.45
CA PRO A 59 -4.44 -10.04 1.13
C PRO A 59 -3.39 -9.09 0.55
N LEU A 60 -3.84 -7.99 -0.07
CA LEU A 60 -2.97 -6.97 -0.65
C LEU A 60 -2.18 -6.22 0.44
N VAL A 61 -2.81 -5.94 1.59
CA VAL A 61 -2.15 -5.34 2.76
C VAL A 61 -1.16 -6.32 3.35
N ALA A 62 -1.56 -7.58 3.57
CA ALA A 62 -0.66 -8.61 4.09
C ALA A 62 0.59 -8.82 3.22
N ARG A 63 0.46 -8.69 1.89
CA ARG A 63 1.56 -8.93 0.96
C ARG A 63 2.50 -7.74 0.79
N PHE A 64 1.97 -6.52 0.70
CA PHE A 64 2.77 -5.34 0.36
C PHE A 64 2.99 -4.41 1.55
N ALA A 65 2.15 -4.45 2.59
CA ALA A 65 2.32 -3.66 3.82
C ALA A 65 2.24 -4.55 5.07
N PRO A 66 3.15 -5.54 5.25
CA PRO A 66 3.11 -6.46 6.39
C PRO A 66 3.48 -5.80 7.73
N SER A 67 4.21 -4.68 7.70
CA SER A 67 4.58 -3.92 8.89
C SER A 67 3.53 -2.85 9.22
N PRO A 68 3.28 -2.58 10.51
CA PRO A 68 2.39 -1.50 10.92
C PRO A 68 2.94 -0.14 10.45
N PRO A 69 2.06 0.85 10.20
CA PRO A 69 2.46 2.18 9.76
C PRO A 69 3.26 2.90 10.86
N SER A 70 4.36 3.55 10.48
CA SER A 70 5.18 4.31 11.42
C SER A 70 4.50 5.62 11.84
N GLN A 71 4.86 6.17 13.00
CA GLN A 71 4.33 7.46 13.45
C GLN A 71 4.59 8.57 12.42
N PHE A 72 5.78 8.57 11.78
CA PHE A 72 6.10 9.51 10.72
C PHE A 72 5.15 9.42 9.51
N GLN A 73 4.78 8.20 9.10
CA GLN A 73 3.81 7.99 8.01
C GLN A 73 2.41 8.47 8.40
N VAL A 74 1.98 8.22 9.64
CA VAL A 74 0.71 8.70 10.19
C VAL A 74 0.67 10.23 10.19
N ASP A 75 1.69 10.88 10.75
CA ASP A 75 1.74 12.34 10.90
C ASP A 75 1.81 13.04 9.53
N SER A 76 2.65 12.53 8.62
CA SER A 76 2.75 13.07 7.27
C SER A 76 1.46 12.89 6.46
N THR A 77 0.77 11.76 6.61
CA THR A 77 -0.52 11.52 5.97
C THR A 77 -1.60 12.42 6.56
N TYR A 78 -1.65 12.55 7.88
CA TYR A 78 -2.58 13.45 8.56
C TYR A 78 -2.42 14.89 8.07
N ARG A 79 -1.17 15.37 7.97
CA ARG A 79 -0.87 16.69 7.43
C ARG A 79 -1.40 16.89 6.00
N ARG A 80 -1.20 15.92 5.10
CA ARG A 80 -1.73 15.99 3.73
C ARG A 80 -3.26 16.03 3.69
N VAL A 81 -3.93 15.24 4.53
CA VAL A 81 -5.39 15.24 4.62
C VAL A 81 -5.90 16.59 5.12
N ARG A 82 -5.19 17.23 6.06
CA ARG A 82 -5.52 18.58 6.54
C ARG A 82 -5.31 19.68 5.52
N GLU A 83 -4.26 19.58 4.72
CA GLU A 83 -4.04 20.50 3.60
C GLU A 83 -5.18 20.42 2.56
N LEU A 84 -5.78 19.23 2.38
CA LEU A 84 -6.93 19.03 1.50
C LEU A 84 -8.28 19.42 2.13
N LYS A 85 -8.43 19.21 3.43
CA LYS A 85 -9.65 19.52 4.19
C LYS A 85 -9.28 20.24 5.49
N PRO A 86 -9.20 21.58 5.48
CA PRO A 86 -9.06 22.37 6.69
C PRO A 86 -10.38 22.27 7.47
N THR A 87 -10.42 21.41 8.46
CA THR A 87 -11.57 21.19 9.36
C THR A 87 -11.03 21.12 10.78
N GLU A 88 -11.92 21.33 11.76
CA GLU A 88 -11.74 21.25 13.22
C GLU A 88 -10.75 20.15 13.69
N ASP A 89 -10.27 20.29 14.94
CA ASP A 89 -9.25 19.45 15.61
C ASP A 89 -9.61 17.96 15.79
N GLY A 90 -9.78 17.23 14.70
CA GLY A 90 -9.91 15.78 14.65
C GLY A 90 -10.43 15.27 13.31
N LEU A 91 -10.24 13.99 13.03
CA LEU A 91 -10.79 13.37 11.82
C LEU A 91 -12.21 12.90 12.09
N LYS A 92 -13.17 13.38 11.30
CA LYS A 92 -14.52 12.79 11.24
C LYS A 92 -14.48 11.44 10.53
N ARG A 93 -15.55 10.65 10.60
CA ARG A 93 -15.62 9.30 9.99
C ARG A 93 -15.14 9.27 8.53
N ASP A 94 -15.68 10.14 7.67
CA ASP A 94 -15.32 10.18 6.25
C ASP A 94 -13.86 10.61 6.03
N GLU A 95 -13.34 11.48 6.90
CA GLU A 95 -11.96 11.95 6.84
C GLU A 95 -10.99 10.89 7.34
N PHE A 96 -11.38 10.12 8.35
CA PHE A 96 -10.63 8.96 8.84
C PHE A 96 -10.54 7.87 7.78
N ARG A 97 -11.64 7.61 7.05
CA ARG A 97 -11.63 6.67 5.91
C ARG A 97 -10.71 7.15 4.80
N LEU A 98 -10.74 8.44 4.45
CA LEU A 98 -9.85 9.02 3.44
C LEU A 98 -8.39 8.99 3.90
N PHE A 99 -8.14 9.29 5.18
CA PHE A 99 -6.83 9.17 5.83
C PHE A 99 -6.29 7.74 5.76
N ALA A 100 -7.09 6.76 6.15
CA ALA A 100 -6.71 5.35 6.09
C ALA A 100 -6.40 4.93 4.63
N LEU A 101 -7.23 5.36 3.67
CA LEU A 101 -7.01 5.05 2.26
C LEU A 101 -5.70 5.63 1.75
N GLU A 102 -5.35 6.85 2.17
CA GLU A 102 -4.10 7.52 1.81
C GLU A 102 -2.88 6.84 2.47
N LEU A 103 -3.00 6.48 3.76
CA LEU A 103 -1.96 5.84 4.55
C LEU A 103 -1.63 4.44 4.01
N PHE A 104 -2.62 3.55 3.94
CA PHE A 104 -2.45 2.18 3.48
C PHE A 104 -2.20 2.12 1.98
N GLY A 105 -2.84 2.99 1.19
CA GLY A 105 -2.54 3.13 -0.23
C GLY A 105 -1.09 3.53 -0.48
N GLY A 106 -0.52 4.45 0.32
CA GLY A 106 0.90 4.81 0.28
C GLY A 106 1.81 3.64 0.66
N ALA A 107 1.54 2.99 1.80
CA ALA A 107 2.32 1.87 2.30
C ALA A 107 2.34 0.68 1.31
N ILE A 108 1.19 0.38 0.70
CA ILE A 108 1.10 -0.65 -0.34
C ILE A 108 1.97 -0.29 -1.55
N VAL A 109 1.91 0.95 -2.03
CA VAL A 109 2.70 1.38 -3.21
C VAL A 109 4.19 1.30 -2.93
N GLU A 110 4.63 1.74 -1.75
CA GLU A 110 6.02 1.61 -1.30
C GLU A 110 6.45 0.15 -1.24
N GLY A 111 5.60 -0.71 -0.66
CA GLY A 111 5.82 -2.15 -0.59
C GLY A 111 5.88 -2.86 -1.94
N MET A 112 5.02 -2.46 -2.88
CA MET A 112 5.06 -2.94 -4.27
C MET A 112 6.38 -2.54 -4.94
N GLY A 113 6.82 -1.30 -4.74
CA GLY A 113 8.12 -0.82 -5.23
C GLY A 113 9.29 -1.63 -4.67
N ALA A 114 9.30 -1.89 -3.37
CA ALA A 114 10.31 -2.72 -2.72
C ALA A 114 10.30 -4.17 -3.23
N ALA A 115 9.11 -4.75 -3.44
CA ALA A 115 8.96 -6.09 -3.99
C ALA A 115 9.52 -6.20 -5.42
N VAL A 116 9.25 -5.21 -6.28
CA VAL A 116 9.81 -5.13 -7.63
C VAL A 116 11.32 -4.99 -7.57
N ALA A 117 11.83 -4.06 -6.76
CA ALA A 117 13.25 -3.81 -6.60
C ALA A 117 14.02 -5.05 -6.13
N ARG A 118 13.39 -5.93 -5.35
CA ARG A 118 13.98 -7.20 -4.90
C ARG A 118 13.86 -8.32 -5.95
N ARG A 119 12.71 -8.47 -6.61
CA ARG A 119 12.45 -9.62 -7.50
C ARG A 119 13.13 -9.52 -8.87
N VAL A 120 13.31 -8.32 -9.39
CA VAL A 120 13.97 -8.09 -10.68
C VAL A 120 15.43 -8.57 -10.66
N PRO A 121 16.31 -8.13 -9.74
CA PRO A 121 17.70 -8.57 -9.73
C PRO A 121 17.86 -10.06 -9.41
N LEU A 122 17.04 -10.62 -8.51
CA LEU A 122 17.07 -12.05 -8.19
C LEU A 122 16.75 -12.92 -9.41
N GLY A 123 15.69 -12.58 -10.15
CA GLY A 123 15.34 -13.34 -11.35
C GLY A 123 16.32 -13.11 -12.50
N ALA A 124 16.86 -11.89 -12.64
CA ALA A 124 17.92 -11.60 -13.61
C ALA A 124 19.17 -12.44 -13.35
N ALA A 125 19.60 -12.58 -12.09
CA ALA A 125 20.72 -13.41 -11.71
C ALA A 125 20.48 -14.90 -12.03
N ALA A 126 19.28 -15.41 -11.76
CA ALA A 126 18.93 -16.79 -12.10
C ALA A 126 18.96 -17.04 -13.62
N ILE A 127 18.37 -16.15 -14.42
CA ILE A 127 18.39 -16.23 -15.89
C ILE A 127 19.82 -16.15 -16.43
N ALA A 128 20.63 -15.23 -15.89
CA ALA A 128 22.02 -15.09 -16.28
C ALA A 128 22.85 -16.33 -15.94
N GLY A 129 22.64 -16.93 -14.76
CA GLY A 129 23.30 -18.17 -14.34
C GLY A 129 23.00 -19.34 -15.29
N VAL A 130 21.72 -19.54 -15.64
CA VAL A 130 21.33 -20.56 -16.63
C VAL A 130 21.93 -20.26 -18.01
N GLY A 131 21.93 -19.00 -18.43
CA GLY A 131 22.54 -18.56 -19.69
C GLY A 131 24.04 -18.83 -19.77
N MET A 132 24.78 -18.65 -18.66
CA MET A 132 26.21 -18.98 -18.60
C MET A 132 26.45 -20.49 -18.72
N VAL A 133 25.68 -21.32 -18.00
CA VAL A 133 25.81 -22.78 -18.06
C VAL A 133 25.48 -23.30 -19.46
N ALA A 134 24.44 -22.75 -20.09
CA ALA A 134 24.04 -23.10 -21.46
C ALA A 134 24.93 -22.47 -22.56
N ARG A 135 25.92 -21.66 -22.20
CA ARG A 135 26.75 -20.85 -23.13
C ARG A 135 25.91 -20.05 -24.13
N ALA A 136 24.77 -19.54 -23.67
CA ALA A 136 23.87 -18.75 -24.49
C ALA A 136 24.48 -17.38 -24.83
N PRO A 137 24.18 -16.81 -26.01
CA PRO A 137 24.69 -15.49 -26.39
C PRO A 137 24.11 -14.41 -25.46
N VAL A 138 24.98 -13.48 -25.03
CA VAL A 138 24.65 -12.41 -24.06
C VAL A 138 23.42 -11.58 -24.50
N ARG A 139 23.24 -11.35 -25.81
CA ARG A 139 22.08 -10.64 -26.35
C ARG A 139 20.75 -11.37 -26.08
N LEU A 140 20.74 -12.70 -26.15
CA LEU A 140 19.55 -13.49 -25.87
C LEU A 140 19.21 -13.46 -24.37
N VAL A 141 20.21 -13.61 -23.51
CA VAL A 141 20.06 -13.51 -22.05
C VAL A 141 19.52 -12.12 -21.66
N GLY A 142 20.07 -11.06 -22.24
CA GLY A 142 19.61 -9.69 -22.00
C GLY A 142 18.15 -9.46 -22.40
N ASN A 143 17.73 -10.00 -23.56
CA ASN A 143 16.33 -9.90 -23.99
C ASN A 143 15.37 -10.63 -23.03
N VAL A 144 15.74 -11.83 -22.58
CA VAL A 144 14.91 -12.62 -21.64
C VAL A 144 14.82 -11.93 -20.28
N VAL A 145 15.92 -11.36 -19.77
CA VAL A 145 15.92 -10.55 -18.55
C VAL A 145 15.02 -9.32 -18.71
N GLY A 146 15.06 -8.65 -19.87
CA GLY A 146 14.19 -7.52 -20.18
C GLY A 146 12.71 -7.90 -20.15
N VAL A 147 12.32 -9.00 -20.79
CA VAL A 147 10.93 -9.49 -20.78
C VAL A 147 10.50 -9.92 -19.37
N TYR A 148 11.37 -10.60 -18.62
CA TYR A 148 11.10 -10.96 -17.24
C TYR A 148 10.88 -9.72 -16.35
N ALA A 149 11.74 -8.72 -16.45
CA ALA A 149 11.61 -7.48 -15.68
C ALA A 149 10.29 -6.76 -15.99
N LEU A 150 9.94 -6.65 -17.27
CA LEU A 150 8.65 -6.09 -17.70
C LEU A 150 7.47 -6.91 -17.17
N GLY A 151 7.57 -8.23 -17.20
CA GLY A 151 6.56 -9.13 -16.65
C GLY A 151 6.37 -8.99 -15.15
N VAL A 152 7.45 -8.86 -14.38
CA VAL A 152 7.40 -8.63 -12.92
C VAL A 152 6.78 -7.27 -12.60
N VAL A 153 7.19 -6.20 -13.30
CA VAL A 153 6.61 -4.86 -13.11
C VAL A 153 5.14 -4.85 -13.51
N ALA A 154 4.80 -5.45 -14.65
CA ALA A 154 3.42 -5.52 -15.10
C ALA A 154 2.56 -6.33 -14.13
N THR A 155 2.96 -7.54 -13.72
CA THR A 155 2.16 -8.38 -12.81
C THR A 155 1.97 -7.75 -11.44
N THR A 156 3.04 -7.22 -10.83
CA THR A 156 2.94 -6.52 -9.55
C THR A 156 1.99 -5.33 -9.66
N VAL A 157 2.17 -4.46 -10.67
CA VAL A 157 1.37 -3.23 -10.84
C VAL A 157 -0.06 -3.47 -11.36
N TYR A 158 -0.27 -4.48 -12.20
CA TYR A 158 -1.59 -4.76 -12.80
C TYR A 158 -2.47 -5.70 -11.99
N LEU A 159 -1.91 -6.73 -11.38
CA LEU A 159 -2.71 -7.76 -10.73
C LEU A 159 -2.84 -7.55 -9.22
N GLY A 160 -1.94 -6.80 -8.57
CA GLY A 160 -1.85 -6.87 -7.10
C GLY A 160 -1.61 -8.32 -6.62
N CYS A 161 -1.14 -9.19 -7.52
CA CYS A 161 -0.81 -10.61 -7.33
C CYS A 161 0.69 -10.86 -7.49
#